data_AF-A0A7X3VBL0-F1
#
_entry.id   AF-A0A7X3VBL0-F1
#
_cell.length_a   1.000
_cell.length_b   1.000
_cell.length_c   1.000
_cell.angle_alpha   90.00
_cell.angle_beta   90.00
_cell.angle_gamma   90.00
#
_symmetry.space_group_name_H-M   'P 1'
#
loop_
_entity.id
_entity.type
_entity.pdbx_description
1 polymer ?
#
loop_
_entity_poly.entity_id
_entity_poly.type
_entity_poly.pdbx_seq_one_letter_code
_entity_poly.pdbx_strand_id
1 'polypeptide(L)'
;MTYTLAELDAMSIEEAQALSFEERDTLLDLIIADGRHQTTDLDSYRVGLYGDYFDEDLTRMLKVKAIKVHVRGTTASGFDGMLAGESDEEQYRAAFHNVQQSLEAAGTDYSRVVTLVVFLTDMDKWSLLNEIYSEFISSMPCRAVIGTTGLAQPPLTIEIVNCIAYRVAA
;
A
#
# COMPACT_ATOMS: atom_id res chain seq x y z
N MET A 1 -11.41 -21.53 -11.48
CA MET A 1 -12.66 -21.39 -10.68
C MET A 1 -12.44 -20.27 -9.67
N THR A 2 -13.49 -19.61 -9.17
CA THR A 2 -13.30 -18.63 -8.07
C THR A 2 -13.43 -19.36 -6.75
N TYR A 3 -12.31 -19.52 -6.03
CA TYR A 3 -12.30 -20.09 -4.68
C TYR A 3 -12.71 -19.05 -3.64
N THR A 4 -13.26 -19.51 -2.54
CA THR A 4 -13.57 -18.74 -1.33
C THR A 4 -12.50 -18.93 -0.25
N LEU A 5 -12.47 -18.05 0.75
CA LEU A 5 -11.57 -18.22 1.89
C LEU A 5 -11.87 -19.49 2.70
N ALA A 6 -13.14 -19.90 2.82
CA ALA A 6 -13.51 -21.14 3.50
C ALA A 6 -12.99 -22.38 2.77
N GLU A 7 -13.01 -22.37 1.43
CA GLU A 7 -12.40 -23.44 0.63
C GLU A 7 -10.88 -23.45 0.77
N LEU A 8 -10.23 -22.29 0.75
CA LEU A 8 -8.80 -22.18 1.03
C LEU A 8 -8.45 -22.69 2.43
N ASP A 9 -9.26 -22.38 3.44
CA ASP A 9 -9.07 -22.82 4.82
C ASP A 9 -9.14 -24.34 4.95
N ALA A 10 -10.02 -24.99 4.19
CA ALA A 10 -10.17 -26.44 4.13
C ALA A 10 -9.02 -27.16 3.41
N MET A 11 -8.29 -26.47 2.51
CA MET A 11 -7.13 -27.04 1.82
C MET A 11 -5.92 -27.19 2.74
N SER A 12 -5.15 -28.26 2.53
CA SER A 12 -3.75 -28.33 2.97
C SER A 12 -2.89 -27.28 2.26
N ILE A 13 -1.68 -27.04 2.76
CA ILE A 13 -0.73 -26.14 2.09
C ILE A 13 -0.38 -26.69 0.71
N GLU A 14 -0.15 -28.00 0.59
CA GLU A 14 0.24 -28.65 -0.65
C GLU A 14 -0.86 -28.53 -1.72
N GLU A 15 -2.13 -28.73 -1.35
CA GLU A 15 -3.27 -28.57 -2.26
C GLU A 15 -3.41 -27.12 -2.74
N ALA A 16 -3.36 -26.15 -1.82
CA ALA A 16 -3.47 -24.74 -2.16
C ALA A 16 -2.30 -24.26 -3.05
N GLN A 17 -1.09 -24.76 -2.79
CA GLN A 17 0.10 -24.41 -3.57
C GLN A 17 0.16 -25.09 -4.95
N ALA A 18 -0.65 -26.12 -5.18
CA ALA A 18 -0.81 -26.78 -6.48
C ALA A 18 -1.80 -26.03 -7.40
N LEU A 19 -2.57 -25.08 -6.86
CA LEU A 19 -3.42 -24.19 -7.65
C LEU A 19 -2.59 -23.36 -8.63
N SER A 20 -3.23 -22.96 -9.73
CA SER A 20 -2.60 -22.09 -10.73
C SER A 20 -2.19 -20.75 -10.12
N PHE A 21 -1.27 -20.04 -10.78
CA PHE A 21 -0.88 -18.70 -10.36
C PHE A 21 -2.09 -17.77 -10.24
N GLU A 22 -2.97 -17.74 -11.25
CA GLU A 22 -4.16 -16.87 -11.30
C GLU A 22 -5.15 -17.16 -10.15
N GLU A 23 -5.34 -18.43 -9.80
CA GLU A 23 -6.21 -18.83 -8.69
C GLU A 23 -5.62 -18.40 -7.34
N ARG A 24 -4.31 -18.58 -7.14
CA ARG A 24 -3.61 -18.10 -5.94
C ARG A 24 -3.62 -16.57 -5.85
N ASP A 25 -3.46 -15.90 -6.97
CA ASP A 25 -3.43 -14.44 -7.06
C ASP A 25 -4.81 -13.84 -6.71
N THR A 26 -5.89 -14.43 -7.22
CA THR A 26 -7.26 -14.06 -6.83
C THR A 26 -7.53 -14.33 -5.34
N LEU A 27 -7.04 -15.47 -4.81
CA LEU A 27 -7.16 -15.78 -3.38
C LEU A 27 -6.39 -14.78 -2.51
N LEU A 28 -5.24 -14.27 -2.97
CA LEU A 28 -4.50 -13.23 -2.25
C LEU A 28 -5.33 -11.95 -2.09
N ASP A 29 -6.10 -11.55 -3.09
CA ASP A 29 -6.98 -10.39 -2.99
C ASP A 29 -8.05 -10.59 -1.91
N LEU A 30 -8.61 -11.80 -1.81
CA LEU A 30 -9.56 -12.14 -0.75
C LEU A 30 -8.90 -12.12 0.63
N ILE A 31 -7.69 -12.64 0.76
CA ILE A 31 -6.94 -12.65 2.03
C ILE A 31 -6.66 -11.20 2.48
N ILE A 32 -6.20 -10.34 1.57
CA ILE A 32 -5.92 -8.94 1.88
C ILE A 32 -7.21 -8.20 2.25
N ALA A 33 -8.31 -8.45 1.53
CA ALA A 33 -9.59 -7.82 1.86
C ALA A 33 -10.10 -8.23 3.24
N ASP A 34 -10.02 -9.52 3.58
CA ASP A 34 -10.44 -10.06 4.88
C ASP A 34 -9.59 -9.53 6.03
N GLY A 35 -8.28 -9.37 5.82
CA GLY A 35 -7.36 -8.86 6.84
C GLY A 35 -7.50 -7.36 7.13
N ARG A 36 -8.30 -6.60 6.38
CA ARG A 36 -8.49 -5.16 6.64
C ARG A 36 -9.64 -4.93 7.60
N HIS A 37 -9.36 -4.23 8.69
CA HIS A 37 -10.35 -4.01 9.73
C HIS A 37 -10.47 -2.56 10.16
N GLN A 38 -11.68 -2.22 10.61
CA GLN A 38 -11.99 -1.02 11.36
C GLN A 38 -12.38 -1.42 12.77
N THR A 39 -11.90 -0.68 13.76
CA THR A 39 -12.26 -0.88 15.18
C THR A 39 -13.65 -0.32 15.46
N THR A 40 -14.09 0.66 14.66
CA THR A 40 -15.37 1.36 14.84
C THR A 40 -16.02 1.65 13.49
N ASP A 41 -17.34 1.75 13.49
CA ASP A 41 -18.12 2.21 12.33
C ASP A 41 -18.17 3.76 12.23
N LEU A 42 -17.38 4.47 13.03
CA LEU A 42 -17.37 5.94 13.06
C LEU A 42 -16.35 6.51 12.08
N ASP A 43 -16.78 7.52 11.33
CA ASP A 43 -15.88 8.30 10.49
C ASP A 43 -14.98 9.18 11.35
N SER A 44 -13.68 8.93 11.27
CA SER A 44 -12.66 9.76 11.89
C SER A 44 -12.54 11.11 11.18
N TYR A 45 -12.36 12.19 11.93
CA TYR A 45 -12.03 13.51 11.39
C TYR A 45 -10.73 13.50 10.57
N ARG A 46 -9.91 12.46 10.72
CA ARG A 46 -8.72 12.16 9.91
C ARG A 46 -9.12 11.56 8.55
N VAL A 47 -10.14 12.09 7.89
CA VAL A 47 -10.60 11.79 6.51
C VAL A 47 -10.45 10.31 6.12
N GLY A 48 -11.54 9.53 6.20
CA GLY A 48 -11.67 8.06 6.11
C GLY A 48 -11.01 7.37 4.91
N LEU A 49 -9.68 7.37 4.87
CA LEU A 49 -8.85 6.79 3.83
C LEU A 49 -7.77 5.88 4.45
N TYR A 50 -8.09 5.21 5.56
CA TYR A 50 -7.19 4.29 6.25
C TYR A 50 -7.94 3.15 6.94
N GLY A 51 -7.26 2.00 7.09
CA GLY A 51 -7.68 0.88 7.95
C GLY A 51 -7.07 1.01 9.34
N ASP A 52 -7.80 0.63 10.38
CA ASP A 52 -7.31 0.71 11.76
C ASP A 52 -6.23 -0.33 12.06
N TYR A 53 -6.41 -1.56 11.55
CA TYR A 53 -5.40 -2.60 11.62
C TYR A 53 -5.50 -3.56 10.42
N PHE A 54 -4.39 -4.26 10.18
CA PHE A 54 -4.29 -5.29 9.15
C PHE A 54 -3.84 -6.62 9.78
N ASP A 55 -4.69 -7.63 9.71
CA ASP A 55 -4.37 -8.98 10.15
C ASP A 55 -3.58 -9.70 9.05
N GLU A 56 -2.27 -9.76 9.21
CA GLU A 56 -1.39 -10.53 8.33
C GLU A 56 -1.52 -12.03 8.66
N ASP A 57 -2.55 -12.68 8.12
CA ASP A 57 -2.75 -14.13 8.26
C ASP A 57 -1.66 -14.92 7.50
N LEU A 58 -0.56 -15.17 8.19
CA LEU A 58 0.59 -15.91 7.66
C LEU A 58 0.23 -17.33 7.21
N THR A 59 -0.83 -17.94 7.76
CA THR A 59 -1.26 -19.28 7.37
C THR A 59 -1.85 -19.27 5.97
N ARG A 60 -2.81 -18.37 5.71
CA ARG A 60 -3.40 -18.21 4.37
C ARG A 60 -2.39 -17.66 3.36
N MET A 61 -1.55 -16.70 3.78
CA MET A 61 -0.47 -16.16 2.95
C MET A 61 0.51 -17.28 2.51
N LEU A 62 0.86 -18.21 3.40
CA LEU A 62 1.72 -19.36 3.07
C LEU A 62 1.05 -20.32 2.07
N LYS A 63 -0.25 -20.56 2.21
CA LYS A 63 -1.02 -21.42 1.28
C LYS A 63 -0.99 -20.90 -0.15
N VAL A 64 -1.04 -19.58 -0.35
CA VAL A 64 -1.00 -18.96 -1.69
C VAL A 64 0.42 -18.59 -2.17
N LYS A 65 1.46 -18.87 -1.37
CA LYS A 65 2.85 -18.41 -1.60
C LYS A 65 2.94 -16.88 -1.75
N ALA A 66 2.26 -16.16 -0.86
CA ALA A 66 2.36 -14.70 -0.83
C ALA A 66 3.78 -14.26 -0.46
N ILE A 67 4.24 -13.21 -1.13
CA ILE A 67 5.52 -12.54 -0.89
C ILE A 67 5.19 -11.12 -0.47
N LYS A 68 5.73 -10.74 0.70
CA LYS A 68 5.72 -9.36 1.18
C LYS A 68 6.68 -8.52 0.34
N VAL A 69 6.18 -7.41 -0.19
CA VAL A 69 6.92 -6.42 -0.96
C VAL A 69 7.13 -5.19 -0.09
N HIS A 70 8.39 -4.85 0.16
CA HIS A 70 8.79 -3.61 0.81
C HIS A 70 9.21 -2.61 -0.25
N VAL A 71 8.56 -1.45 -0.29
CA VAL A 71 8.97 -0.33 -1.13
C VAL A 71 9.88 0.59 -0.30
N ARG A 72 10.97 1.06 -0.91
CA ARG A 72 11.90 2.01 -0.28
C ARG A 72 11.20 3.34 0.07
N GLY A 73 11.83 4.10 0.97
CA GLY A 73 11.54 5.52 1.12
C GLY A 73 11.58 6.23 -0.23
N THR A 74 10.47 6.86 -0.58
CA THR A 74 10.22 7.41 -1.92
C THR A 74 9.74 8.85 -1.82
N THR A 75 10.43 9.74 -2.53
CA THR A 75 10.14 11.17 -2.58
C THR A 75 9.69 11.57 -3.99
N ALA A 76 9.51 12.87 -4.22
CA ALA A 76 9.30 13.44 -5.55
C ALA A 76 10.52 13.33 -6.49
N SER A 77 11.66 12.84 -6.01
CA SER A 77 12.83 12.56 -6.86
C SER A 77 12.53 11.43 -7.83
N GLY A 78 12.72 11.66 -9.12
CA GLY A 78 12.76 10.60 -10.13
C GLY A 78 13.90 9.61 -9.89
N PHE A 79 13.91 8.50 -10.65
CA PHE A 79 14.99 7.51 -10.60
C PHE A 79 16.33 8.04 -11.13
N ASP A 80 16.32 9.17 -11.84
CA ASP A 80 17.50 9.93 -12.26
C ASP A 80 18.06 10.84 -11.14
N GLY A 81 17.38 10.91 -9.99
CA GLY A 81 17.76 11.73 -8.85
C GLY A 81 17.31 13.20 -8.94
N MET A 82 16.57 13.56 -9.99
CA MET A 82 16.09 14.93 -10.18
C MET A 82 14.73 15.12 -9.51
N LEU A 83 14.53 16.29 -8.90
CA LEU A 83 13.25 16.67 -8.32
C LEU A 83 12.20 16.79 -9.44
N ALA A 84 11.08 16.08 -9.30
CA ALA A 84 9.92 16.27 -10.16
C ALA A 84 8.92 17.22 -9.49
N GLY A 85 8.59 18.32 -10.17
CA GLY A 85 7.65 19.33 -9.70
C GLY A 85 8.30 20.45 -8.89
N GLU A 86 7.74 21.65 -9.01
CA GLU A 86 8.13 22.83 -8.22
C GLU A 86 7.14 23.13 -7.10
N SER A 87 5.89 22.66 -7.24
CA SER A 87 4.83 22.79 -6.25
C SER A 87 4.67 21.55 -5.37
N ASP A 88 4.10 21.73 -4.18
CA ASP A 88 3.71 20.62 -3.30
C ASP A 88 2.83 19.60 -4.02
N GLU A 89 1.87 20.10 -4.78
CA GLU A 89 0.92 19.29 -5.54
C GLU A 89 1.62 18.35 -6.53
N GLU A 90 2.57 18.88 -7.31
CA GLU A 90 3.35 18.09 -8.26
C GLU A 90 4.27 17.09 -7.54
N GLN A 91 4.91 17.52 -6.45
CA GLN A 91 5.78 16.65 -5.66
C GLN A 91 5.01 15.49 -5.02
N TYR A 92 3.79 15.73 -4.54
CA TYR A 92 2.95 14.70 -3.92
C TYR A 92 2.57 13.66 -4.97
N ARG A 93 2.07 14.07 -6.14
CA ARG A 93 1.77 13.14 -7.25
C ARG A 93 3.01 12.39 -7.73
N ALA A 94 4.15 13.07 -7.86
CA ALA A 94 5.40 12.42 -8.25
C ALA A 94 5.80 11.31 -7.26
N ALA A 95 5.72 11.56 -5.95
CA ALA A 95 6.03 10.55 -4.94
C ALA A 95 5.12 9.32 -5.05
N PHE A 96 3.80 9.51 -5.23
CA PHE A 96 2.87 8.40 -5.43
C PHE A 96 3.10 7.66 -6.76
N HIS A 97 3.41 8.35 -7.85
CA HIS A 97 3.77 7.70 -9.12
C HIS A 97 5.08 6.90 -9.02
N ASN A 98 6.07 7.38 -8.26
CA ASN A 98 7.32 6.66 -8.05
C ASN A 98 7.12 5.37 -7.24
N VAL A 99 6.24 5.41 -6.23
CA VAL A 99 5.84 4.20 -5.50
C VAL A 99 5.06 3.26 -6.42
N GLN A 100 4.15 3.78 -7.26
CA GLN A 100 3.41 2.97 -8.24
C GLN A 100 4.35 2.20 -9.16
N GLN A 101 5.35 2.87 -9.76
CA GLN A 101 6.34 2.22 -10.62
C GLN A 101 7.10 1.11 -9.88
N SER A 102 7.39 1.29 -8.59
CA SER A 102 8.07 0.27 -7.77
C SER A 102 7.16 -0.93 -7.49
N LEU A 103 5.88 -0.71 -7.22
CA LEU A 103 4.87 -1.76 -7.02
C LEU A 103 4.67 -2.56 -8.31
N GLU A 104 4.49 -1.87 -9.45
CA GLU A 104 4.30 -2.49 -10.76
C GLU A 104 5.51 -3.32 -11.16
N ALA A 105 6.73 -2.81 -10.96
CA ALA A 105 7.97 -3.56 -11.20
C ALA A 105 8.10 -4.80 -10.29
N ALA A 106 7.50 -4.75 -9.10
CA ALA A 106 7.42 -5.90 -8.20
C ALA A 106 6.31 -6.89 -8.58
N GLY A 107 5.38 -6.54 -9.48
CA GLY A 107 4.23 -7.37 -9.85
C GLY A 107 3.06 -7.25 -8.86
N THR A 108 2.83 -6.04 -8.32
CA THR A 108 1.69 -5.70 -7.47
C THR A 108 1.26 -4.25 -7.72
N ASP A 109 0.28 -3.76 -6.98
CA ASP A 109 -0.22 -2.39 -7.11
C ASP A 109 -0.77 -1.86 -5.76
N TYR A 110 -1.34 -0.65 -5.79
CA TYR A 110 -1.89 0.00 -4.60
C TYR A 110 -3.06 -0.72 -3.94
N SER A 111 -3.82 -1.55 -4.67
CA SER A 111 -4.94 -2.30 -4.08
C SER A 111 -4.47 -3.31 -3.02
N ARG A 112 -3.22 -3.78 -3.16
CA ARG A 112 -2.56 -4.73 -2.25
C ARG A 112 -1.66 -4.08 -1.21
N VAL A 113 -1.60 -2.75 -1.14
CA VAL A 113 -0.83 -2.04 -0.10
C VAL A 113 -1.58 -2.13 1.23
N VAL A 114 -0.91 -2.64 2.26
CA VAL A 114 -1.50 -2.83 3.60
C VAL A 114 -1.00 -1.83 4.64
N THR A 115 0.13 -1.18 4.38
CA THR A 115 0.70 -0.15 5.25
C THR A 115 1.26 0.97 4.40
N LEU A 116 0.97 2.22 4.77
CA LEU A 116 1.54 3.41 4.18
C LEU A 116 1.90 4.44 5.27
N VAL A 117 3.16 4.87 5.31
CA VAL A 117 3.62 5.95 6.20
C VAL A 117 4.18 7.08 5.37
N VAL A 118 3.71 8.30 5.62
CA VAL A 118 4.07 9.51 4.87
C VAL A 118 4.65 10.54 5.84
N PHE A 119 5.75 11.17 5.45
CA PHE A 119 6.27 12.36 6.09
C PHE A 119 5.93 13.57 5.23
N LEU A 120 5.42 14.62 5.88
CA LEU A 120 4.99 15.85 5.23
C LEU A 120 5.70 17.04 5.90
N THR A 121 6.28 17.93 5.10
CA THR A 121 7.01 19.09 5.63
C THR A 121 6.10 20.22 6.09
N ASP A 122 4.90 20.32 5.52
CA ASP A 122 3.89 21.33 5.85
C ASP A 122 2.53 20.65 6.12
N MET A 123 2.14 20.58 7.39
CA MET A 123 0.86 19.98 7.79
C MET A 123 -0.35 20.88 7.48
N ASP A 124 -0.16 22.16 7.12
CA ASP A 124 -1.24 22.99 6.60
C ASP A 124 -1.73 22.49 5.22
N LYS A 125 -0.95 21.63 4.55
CA LYS A 125 -1.29 20.94 3.29
C LYS A 125 -2.03 19.62 3.48
N TRP A 126 -2.54 19.34 4.68
CA TRP A 126 -3.29 18.11 4.99
C TRP A 126 -4.40 17.80 3.97
N SER A 127 -5.21 18.78 3.61
CA SER A 127 -6.31 18.60 2.65
C SER A 127 -5.81 18.27 1.25
N LEU A 128 -4.75 18.94 0.79
CA LEU A 128 -4.12 18.70 -0.51
C LEU A 128 -3.56 17.28 -0.59
N LEU A 129 -2.86 16.83 0.46
CA LEU A 129 -2.36 15.46 0.52
C LEU A 129 -3.49 14.43 0.43
N ASN A 130 -4.60 14.63 1.14
CA ASN A 130 -5.71 13.67 1.12
C ASN A 130 -6.45 13.63 -0.21
N GLU A 131 -6.60 14.78 -0.89
CA GLU A 131 -7.14 14.85 -2.24
C GLU A 131 -6.30 13.99 -3.19
N ILE A 132 -4.99 14.23 -3.24
CA ILE A 132 -4.07 13.49 -4.10
C ILE A 132 -4.02 12.00 -3.71
N TYR A 133 -3.95 11.69 -2.42
CA TYR A 133 -3.95 10.31 -1.92
C TYR A 133 -5.15 9.52 -2.46
N SER A 134 -6.33 10.13 -2.50
CA SER A 134 -7.57 9.48 -2.97
C SER A 134 -7.54 9.15 -4.47
N GLU A 135 -6.66 9.77 -5.25
CA GLU A 135 -6.44 9.45 -6.67
C GLU A 135 -5.75 8.08 -6.84
N PHE A 136 -4.94 7.66 -5.87
CA PHE A 136 -4.12 6.44 -5.96
C PHE A 136 -4.68 5.26 -5.15
N ILE A 137 -5.31 5.54 -4.02
CA ILE A 137 -5.68 4.50 -3.05
C ILE A 137 -7.17 4.19 -3.11
N SER A 138 -7.49 3.03 -3.67
CA SER A 138 -8.84 2.47 -3.71
C SER A 138 -9.14 1.51 -2.54
N SER A 139 -8.10 0.95 -1.91
CA SER A 139 -8.20 0.03 -0.78
C SER A 139 -7.41 0.57 0.40
N MET A 140 -8.09 0.84 1.52
CA MET A 140 -7.51 1.60 2.63
C MET A 140 -6.44 0.79 3.39
N PRO A 141 -5.16 1.21 3.38
CA PRO A 141 -4.10 0.61 4.20
C PRO A 141 -4.12 1.17 5.63
N CYS A 142 -3.40 0.52 6.53
CA CYS A 142 -2.99 1.18 7.77
C CYS A 142 -2.12 2.38 7.42
N ARG A 143 -2.54 3.58 7.83
CA ARG A 143 -1.92 4.84 7.39
C ARG A 143 -1.43 5.66 8.57
N ALA A 144 -0.22 6.21 8.43
CA ALA A 144 0.25 7.30 9.27
C ALA A 144 0.80 8.44 8.41
N VAL A 145 0.54 9.68 8.81
CA VAL A 145 1.14 10.87 8.21
C VAL A 145 1.73 11.71 9.34
N ILE A 146 2.99 12.07 9.21
CA ILE A 146 3.78 12.69 10.27
C ILE A 146 4.38 13.99 9.76
N GLY A 147 4.16 15.08 10.49
CA GLY A 147 4.81 16.36 10.21
C GLY A 147 6.30 16.29 10.53
N THR A 148 7.14 16.83 9.65
CA THR A 148 8.60 16.91 9.83
C THR A 148 9.12 18.31 9.48
N THR A 149 10.26 18.71 10.02
CA THR A 149 10.90 19.99 9.71
C THR A 149 11.78 19.96 8.45
N GLY A 150 11.92 18.79 7.83
CA GLY A 150 12.72 18.62 6.62
C GLY A 150 12.87 17.16 6.20
N LEU A 151 13.40 16.96 4.99
CA LEU A 151 13.67 15.68 4.36
C LEU A 151 15.13 15.62 3.87
N ALA A 152 15.48 14.58 3.10
CA ALA A 152 16.86 14.34 2.62
C ALA A 152 17.48 15.52 1.83
N GLN A 153 16.67 16.36 1.19
CA GLN A 153 17.09 17.59 0.55
C GLN A 153 16.08 18.73 0.85
N PRO A 154 16.55 19.99 1.02
CA PRO A 154 15.67 21.10 1.38
C PRO A 154 14.44 21.33 0.47
N PRO A 155 14.50 21.11 -0.86
CA PRO A 155 13.34 21.32 -1.74
C PRO A 155 12.24 20.25 -1.64
N LEU A 156 12.51 19.11 -1.02
CA LEU A 156 11.56 18.00 -0.94
C LEU A 156 10.48 18.30 0.10
N THR A 157 9.21 18.10 -0.25
CA THR A 157 8.09 18.42 0.65
C THR A 157 7.31 17.21 1.14
N ILE A 158 7.52 16.03 0.55
CA ILE A 158 6.91 14.75 0.91
C ILE A 158 7.90 13.58 0.81
N GLU A 159 7.74 12.59 1.69
CA GLU A 159 8.35 11.27 1.55
C GLU A 159 7.39 10.16 2.00
N ILE A 160 7.15 9.17 1.15
CA ILE A 160 6.49 7.92 1.53
C ILE A 160 7.57 7.00 2.09
N VAL A 161 7.69 6.95 3.42
CA VAL A 161 8.81 6.30 4.14
C VAL A 161 8.62 4.81 4.35
N ASN A 162 7.37 4.33 4.30
CA ASN A 162 7.07 2.91 4.40
C ASN A 162 5.85 2.59 3.53
N CYS A 163 6.00 1.64 2.62
CA CYS A 163 4.91 1.08 1.83
C CYS A 163 5.10 -0.44 1.74
N ILE A 164 4.12 -1.18 2.26
CA ILE A 164 4.13 -2.64 2.32
C ILE A 164 2.96 -3.16 1.50
N ALA A 165 3.25 -4.03 0.53
CA ALA A 165 2.25 -4.72 -0.28
C ALA A 165 2.52 -6.23 -0.33
N TYR A 166 1.66 -6.97 -1.01
CA TYR A 166 1.87 -8.39 -1.28
C TYR A 166 1.69 -8.72 -2.75
N ARG A 167 2.28 -9.83 -3.16
CA ARG A 167 2.05 -10.50 -4.44
C ARG A 167 2.15 -12.00 -4.27
N VAL A 168 1.68 -12.76 -5.24
CA VAL A 168 1.94 -14.21 -5.27
C VAL A 168 3.30 -14.51 -5.92
N ALA A 169 3.98 -15.56 -5.46
CA ALA A 169 5.14 -16.11 -6.15
C ALA A 169 4.72 -16.77 -7.47
N ALA A 170 5.42 -16.39 -8.55
CA ALA A 170 5.28 -17.02 -9.88
C ALA A 170 5.48 -18.53 -9.80
#